data_AF-A0A7K3YEI8-F1
#
_entry.id   AF-A0A7K3YEI8-F1
#
_cell.length_a   1.000
_cell.length_b   1.000
_cell.length_c   1.000
_cell.angle_alpha   90.00
_cell.angle_beta   90.00
_cell.angle_gamma   90.00
#
_symmetry.space_group_name_H-M   'P 1'
#
loop_
_entity.id
_entity.type
_entity.pdbx_description
1 polymer ?
#
loop_
_entity_poly.entity_id
_entity_poly.type
_entity_poly.pdbx_seq_one_letter_code
_entity_poly.pdbx_strand_id
1 'polypeptide(L)'
;QGLVVERSGIRFGFLAYTSGRFRSPPGVTVARLKKKEIIEDIRALQEHTDHIVISLHWGIENIYYPSPDQIGLAHALIDAGATLILGHHSHTIQGLERYKGGLIAYSLGNFQFDTEFFNEEINSSMILSVDFDRHGIRDYTVIPCIINSDFQPEVAEGRTGEQVARWIAKCSEKVRNGDVTKKWWFEQIGANYLEYNLESYRYRIRQHGLAPLLECGVWLMTPFCLNCYAGVIRKRMRQET
;
A
#
# COMPACT_ATOMS: atom_id res chain seq x y z
N GLN A 1 14.28 5.00 17.02
CA GLN A 1 15.21 3.84 17.11
C GLN A 1 14.44 2.60 16.68
N GLY A 2 14.96 1.86 15.71
CA GLY A 2 14.34 0.61 15.27
C GLY A 2 14.55 -0.53 16.26
N LEU A 3 13.77 -1.59 16.11
CA LEU A 3 13.92 -2.81 16.89
C LEU A 3 14.89 -3.74 16.18
N VAL A 4 15.90 -4.28 16.87
CA VAL A 4 16.78 -5.32 16.33
C VAL A 4 16.44 -6.66 16.98
N VAL A 5 16.23 -7.69 16.16
CA VAL A 5 15.95 -9.06 16.60
C VAL A 5 16.94 -10.00 15.94
N GLU A 6 17.60 -10.84 16.73
CA GLU A 6 18.45 -11.92 16.21
C GLU A 6 17.72 -13.26 16.24
N ARG A 7 17.74 -13.98 15.12
CA ARG A 7 17.21 -15.34 15.00
C ARG A 7 18.14 -16.17 14.12
N SER A 8 18.49 -17.37 14.59
CA SER A 8 19.39 -18.30 13.87
C SER A 8 20.69 -17.65 13.42
N GLY A 9 21.24 -16.72 14.21
CA GLY A 9 22.46 -15.97 13.89
C GLY A 9 22.32 -14.97 12.74
N ILE A 10 21.09 -14.50 12.45
CA ILE A 10 20.78 -13.42 11.50
C ILE A 10 20.08 -12.30 12.27
N ARG A 11 20.54 -11.07 12.10
CA ARG A 11 20.02 -9.86 12.77
C ARG A 11 19.08 -9.09 11.83
N PHE A 12 17.86 -8.88 12.28
CA PHE A 12 16.82 -8.15 11.57
C PHE A 12 16.55 -6.81 12.26
N GLY A 13 16.68 -5.71 11.54
CA GLY A 13 16.20 -4.39 11.94
C GLY A 13 14.77 -4.16 11.48
N PHE A 14 13.91 -3.68 12.36
CA PHE A 14 12.53 -3.34 12.05
C PHE A 14 12.28 -1.85 12.21
N LEU A 15 11.72 -1.25 11.16
CA LEU A 15 11.25 0.13 11.13
C LEU A 15 9.77 0.17 10.73
N ALA A 16 9.02 1.14 11.25
CA ALA A 16 7.61 1.32 10.91
C ALA A 16 7.24 2.79 10.80
N TYR A 17 6.50 3.16 9.75
CA TYR A 17 6.09 4.54 9.50
C TYR A 17 4.67 4.61 8.95
N THR A 18 4.03 5.76 9.17
CA THR A 18 2.68 6.01 8.69
C THR A 18 2.52 7.37 8.01
N SER A 19 1.71 7.40 6.95
CA SER A 19 1.29 8.61 6.25
C SER A 19 -0.17 8.93 6.56
N GLY A 20 -0.57 10.19 6.42
CA GLY A 20 -1.94 10.64 6.75
C GLY A 20 -1.97 11.67 7.88
N ARG A 21 -3.19 12.07 8.29
CA ARG A 21 -3.42 13.11 9.31
C ARG A 21 -3.81 12.50 10.65
N PHE A 22 -2.82 12.05 11.42
CA PHE A 22 -3.06 11.56 12.78
C PHE A 22 -3.13 12.70 13.79
N ARG A 23 -4.07 12.60 14.74
CA ARG A 23 -4.06 13.35 16.00
C ARG A 23 -3.60 12.40 17.08
N SER A 24 -2.55 12.81 17.80
CA SER A 24 -1.96 12.04 18.90
C SER A 24 -2.31 12.73 20.21
N PRO A 25 -2.63 12.00 21.29
CA PRO A 25 -2.69 12.58 22.63
C PRO A 25 -1.36 13.24 23.02
N PRO A 26 -1.36 14.21 23.96
CA PRO A 26 -0.13 14.77 24.49
C PRO A 26 0.84 13.68 24.98
N GLY A 27 2.12 13.78 24.64
CA GLY A 27 3.13 12.79 24.99
C GLY A 27 3.19 11.55 24.09
N VAL A 28 2.29 11.42 23.11
CA VAL A 28 2.32 10.33 22.12
C VAL A 28 2.86 10.84 20.79
N THR A 29 3.91 10.19 20.28
CA THR A 29 4.48 10.51 18.97
C THR A 29 4.07 9.48 17.92
N VAL A 30 3.90 9.94 16.69
CA VAL A 30 3.66 9.08 15.52
C VAL A 30 4.88 9.15 14.62
N ALA A 31 5.44 8.00 14.26
CA ALA A 31 6.51 7.90 13.27
C ALA A 31 5.95 8.23 11.88
N ARG A 32 6.09 9.49 11.47
CA ARG A 32 5.57 9.98 10.19
C ARG A 32 6.43 9.46 9.05
N LEU A 33 5.78 9.09 7.96
CA LEU A 33 6.46 8.72 6.74
C LEU A 33 7.11 9.98 6.13
N LYS A 34 8.43 10.11 6.32
CA LYS A 34 9.25 11.16 5.72
C LYS A 34 10.51 10.53 5.14
N LYS A 35 10.61 10.52 3.80
CA LYS A 35 11.68 9.84 3.05
C LYS A 35 13.08 10.06 3.62
N LYS A 36 13.46 11.32 3.93
CA LYS A 36 14.80 11.65 4.44
C LYS A 36 15.09 10.99 5.79
N GLU A 37 14.17 11.12 6.75
CA GLU A 37 14.31 10.54 8.10
C GLU A 37 14.38 9.01 8.03
N ILE A 38 13.54 8.38 7.19
CA ILE A 38 13.56 6.92 6.99
C ILE A 38 14.92 6.46 6.44
N ILE A 39 15.48 7.16 5.47
CA ILE A 39 16.80 6.82 4.89
C ILE A 39 17.91 6.95 5.94
N GLU A 40 17.85 7.97 6.80
CA GLU A 40 18.79 8.14 7.90
C GLU A 40 18.68 6.98 8.91
N ASP A 41 17.45 6.58 9.27
CA ASP A 41 17.20 5.45 10.16
C ASP A 41 17.66 4.10 9.56
N ILE A 42 17.47 3.89 8.25
CA ILE A 42 17.99 2.70 7.55
C ILE A 42 19.51 2.64 7.68
N ARG A 43 20.21 3.74 7.37
CA ARG A 43 21.67 3.81 7.44
C ARG A 43 22.19 3.58 8.85
N ALA A 44 21.51 4.13 9.85
CA ALA A 44 21.88 3.94 11.25
C ALA A 44 21.71 2.48 11.71
N LEU A 45 20.75 1.73 11.15
CA LEU A 45 20.57 0.31 11.47
C LEU A 45 21.52 -0.61 10.71
N GLN A 46 21.96 -0.24 9.50
CA GLN A 46 22.78 -1.11 8.64
C GLN A 46 24.03 -1.65 9.33
N GLU A 47 24.69 -0.88 10.21
CA GLU A 47 25.89 -1.34 10.92
C GLU A 47 25.62 -2.46 11.95
N HIS A 48 24.35 -2.63 12.34
CA HIS A 48 23.94 -3.52 13.42
C HIS A 48 23.01 -4.65 12.97
N THR A 49 22.66 -4.69 11.68
CA THR A 49 21.66 -5.62 11.14
C THR A 49 22.13 -6.23 9.83
N ASP A 50 21.76 -7.47 9.59
CA ASP A 50 22.01 -8.13 8.31
C ASP A 50 20.90 -7.80 7.31
N HIS A 51 19.65 -7.63 7.80
CA HIS A 51 18.49 -7.21 7.00
C HIS A 51 17.68 -6.13 7.69
N ILE A 52 17.09 -5.24 6.89
CA ILE A 52 16.17 -4.21 7.38
C ILE A 52 14.79 -4.45 6.76
N VAL A 53 13.79 -4.63 7.62
CA VAL A 53 12.38 -4.78 7.28
C VAL A 53 11.65 -3.48 7.62
N ILE A 54 10.91 -2.93 6.66
CA ILE A 54 10.16 -1.69 6.82
C ILE A 54 8.68 -1.94 6.64
N SER A 55 7.90 -1.65 7.68
CA SER A 55 6.43 -1.64 7.61
C SER A 55 5.92 -0.23 7.30
N LEU A 56 5.11 -0.08 6.26
CA LEU A 56 4.59 1.22 5.81
C LEU A 56 3.07 1.22 5.77
N HIS A 57 2.47 2.15 6.50
CA HIS A 57 1.03 2.43 6.42
C HIS A 57 0.83 3.62 5.45
N TRP A 58 0.50 3.32 4.20
CA TRP A 58 0.60 4.27 3.08
C TRP A 58 -0.35 3.99 1.91
N GLY A 59 -0.37 4.89 0.93
CA GLY A 59 -1.22 4.75 -0.25
C GLY A 59 -2.61 5.33 -0.02
N ILE A 60 -3.57 4.86 -0.80
CA ILE A 60 -4.94 5.36 -0.81
C ILE A 60 -5.88 4.16 -0.66
N GLU A 61 -6.85 4.29 0.22
CA GLU A 61 -7.88 3.28 0.48
C GLU A 61 -8.63 2.90 -0.79
N ASN A 62 -8.92 1.60 -0.95
CA ASN A 62 -9.65 1.02 -2.07
C ASN A 62 -8.96 1.21 -3.44
N ILE A 63 -7.66 1.51 -3.45
CA ILE A 63 -6.85 1.61 -4.67
C ILE A 63 -5.98 0.37 -4.84
N TYR A 64 -6.21 -0.32 -5.95
CA TYR A 64 -5.66 -1.63 -6.28
C TYR A 64 -4.25 -1.66 -6.87
N TYR A 65 -3.70 -0.50 -7.24
CA TYR A 65 -2.34 -0.39 -7.78
C TYR A 65 -1.58 0.67 -6.98
N PRO A 66 -0.31 0.42 -6.62
CA PRO A 66 0.49 1.43 -5.94
C PRO A 66 0.62 2.67 -6.82
N SER A 67 0.69 3.84 -6.20
CA SER A 67 0.98 5.06 -6.95
C SER A 67 2.44 5.05 -7.46
N PRO A 68 2.74 5.79 -8.54
CA PRO A 68 4.13 5.97 -8.97
C PRO A 68 5.04 6.54 -7.87
N ASP A 69 4.48 7.36 -6.98
CA ASP A 69 5.21 7.93 -5.83
C ASP A 69 5.49 6.86 -4.77
N GLN A 70 4.57 5.91 -4.52
CA GLN A 70 4.82 4.75 -3.67
C GLN A 70 5.94 3.88 -4.24
N ILE A 71 5.92 3.60 -5.54
CA ILE A 71 6.97 2.84 -6.25
C ILE A 71 8.33 3.54 -6.09
N GLY A 72 8.41 4.83 -6.44
CA GLY A 72 9.66 5.58 -6.35
C GLY A 72 10.19 5.75 -4.93
N LEU A 73 9.29 5.81 -3.93
CA LEU A 73 9.68 5.78 -2.52
C LEU A 73 10.23 4.40 -2.14
N ALA A 74 9.53 3.31 -2.47
CA ALA A 74 9.96 1.94 -2.17
C ALA A 74 11.36 1.66 -2.72
N HIS A 75 11.58 2.00 -4.00
CA HIS A 75 12.88 1.85 -4.65
C HIS A 75 13.97 2.64 -3.93
N ALA A 76 13.69 3.88 -3.54
CA ALA A 76 14.66 4.70 -2.80
C ALA A 76 14.99 4.16 -1.40
N LEU A 77 14.07 3.45 -0.76
CA LEU A 77 14.33 2.81 0.53
C LEU A 77 15.15 1.52 0.36
N ILE A 78 14.87 0.71 -0.67
CA ILE A 78 15.73 -0.43 -1.02
C ILE A 78 17.14 0.05 -1.37
N ASP A 79 17.27 1.13 -2.15
CA ASP A 79 18.55 1.75 -2.50
C ASP A 79 19.33 2.26 -1.29
N ALA A 80 18.64 2.62 -0.22
CA ALA A 80 19.24 3.06 1.03
C ALA A 80 19.69 1.89 1.93
N GLY A 81 19.30 0.65 1.63
CA GLY A 81 19.68 -0.53 2.41
C GLY A 81 18.53 -1.35 2.99
N ALA A 82 17.28 -1.03 2.69
CA ALA A 82 16.15 -1.88 3.10
C ALA A 82 16.16 -3.21 2.31
N THR A 83 15.84 -4.31 2.99
CA THR A 83 15.75 -5.65 2.38
C THR A 83 14.31 -6.01 2.02
N LEU A 84 13.36 -5.70 2.91
CA LEU A 84 11.94 -6.05 2.75
C LEU A 84 11.06 -4.85 3.09
N ILE A 85 10.11 -4.51 2.22
CA ILE A 85 9.11 -3.48 2.46
C ILE A 85 7.72 -4.12 2.50
N LEU A 86 6.98 -3.86 3.58
CA LEU A 86 5.64 -4.38 3.85
C LEU A 86 4.64 -3.24 3.94
N GLY A 87 3.93 -2.99 2.85
CA GLY A 87 2.88 -1.98 2.78
C GLY A 87 1.54 -2.45 3.35
N HIS A 88 0.77 -1.49 3.86
CA HIS A 88 -0.61 -1.63 4.36
C HIS A 88 -1.36 -0.31 4.09
N HIS A 89 -2.60 -0.19 4.59
CA HIS A 89 -3.53 0.97 4.50
C HIS A 89 -4.40 1.05 3.25
N SER A 90 -3.99 0.54 2.08
CA SER A 90 -4.90 0.59 0.92
C SER A 90 -6.17 -0.26 1.09
N HIS A 91 -6.21 -1.12 2.12
CA HIS A 91 -7.27 -2.10 2.37
C HIS A 91 -7.52 -3.02 1.18
N THR A 92 -6.50 -3.18 0.33
CA THR A 92 -6.50 -3.97 -0.89
C THR A 92 -5.13 -4.61 -1.06
N ILE A 93 -5.09 -5.78 -1.67
CA ILE A 93 -3.82 -6.37 -2.08
C ILE A 93 -3.23 -5.54 -3.22
N GLN A 94 -1.99 -5.06 -3.04
CA GLN A 94 -1.19 -4.47 -4.10
C GLN A 94 -0.04 -5.41 -4.43
N GLY A 95 0.36 -5.45 -5.71
CA GLY A 95 1.34 -6.40 -6.23
C GLY A 95 2.68 -6.42 -5.50
N LEU A 96 3.48 -7.45 -5.76
CA LEU A 96 4.84 -7.58 -5.26
C LEU A 96 5.85 -7.22 -6.35
N GLU A 97 7.01 -6.76 -5.93
CA GLU A 97 8.12 -6.44 -6.82
C GLU A 97 9.45 -6.87 -6.18
N ARG A 98 10.24 -7.66 -6.91
CA ARG A 98 11.68 -7.77 -6.63
C ARG A 98 12.37 -6.61 -7.31
N TYR A 99 12.99 -5.74 -6.52
CA TYR A 99 13.76 -4.61 -7.01
C TYR A 99 15.18 -4.72 -6.46
N LYS A 100 16.17 -4.90 -7.35
CA LYS A 100 17.56 -5.25 -6.98
C LYS A 100 17.57 -6.47 -6.05
N GLY A 101 18.22 -6.37 -4.88
CA GLY A 101 18.25 -7.43 -3.87
C GLY A 101 17.06 -7.45 -2.91
N GLY A 102 16.13 -6.50 -3.03
CA GLY A 102 15.01 -6.33 -2.11
C GLY A 102 13.68 -6.89 -2.62
N LEU A 103 12.76 -7.14 -1.68
CA LEU A 103 11.37 -7.50 -1.96
C LEU A 103 10.44 -6.40 -1.45
N ILE A 104 9.50 -5.99 -2.28
CA ILE A 104 8.51 -4.97 -1.96
C ILE A 104 7.14 -5.62 -2.09
N ALA A 105 6.37 -5.65 -1.01
CA ALA A 105 4.94 -5.87 -1.06
C ALA A 105 4.25 -4.51 -0.85
N TYR A 106 3.65 -3.96 -1.91
CA TYR A 106 3.09 -2.60 -1.86
C TYR A 106 1.89 -2.48 -0.93
N SER A 107 1.13 -3.57 -0.79
CA SER A 107 0.10 -3.74 0.23
C SER A 107 -0.22 -5.21 0.40
N LEU A 108 -0.18 -5.72 1.63
CA LEU A 108 -0.59 -7.09 1.95
C LEU A 108 -2.12 -7.30 1.90
N GLY A 109 -2.89 -6.22 1.79
CA GLY A 109 -4.34 -6.25 1.95
C GLY A 109 -4.79 -6.32 3.40
N ASN A 110 -6.04 -6.74 3.61
CA ASN A 110 -6.60 -6.98 4.93
C ASN A 110 -6.19 -8.37 5.44
N PHE A 111 -6.31 -8.67 6.75
CA PHE A 111 -6.08 -10.03 7.29
C PHE A 111 -7.22 -10.46 8.21
N GLN A 112 -7.28 -9.92 9.44
CA GLN A 112 -8.47 -9.98 10.28
C GLN A 112 -9.12 -8.60 10.26
N PHE A 113 -10.25 -8.46 9.58
CA PHE A 113 -10.80 -7.15 9.26
C PHE A 113 -12.29 -7.19 8.97
N ASP A 114 -13.01 -6.17 9.43
CA ASP A 114 -14.43 -6.01 9.12
C ASP A 114 -14.57 -5.47 7.68
N THR A 115 -15.01 -6.34 6.79
CA THR A 115 -15.10 -6.04 5.36
C THR A 115 -16.34 -5.24 5.00
N GLU A 116 -17.32 -5.07 5.90
CA GLU A 116 -18.56 -4.33 5.61
C GLU A 116 -18.32 -2.85 5.29
N PHE A 117 -17.19 -2.30 5.76
CA PHE A 117 -16.83 -0.90 5.53
C PHE A 117 -16.11 -0.64 4.20
N PHE A 118 -15.67 -1.68 3.49
CA PHE A 118 -14.82 -1.56 2.30
C PHE A 118 -15.41 -2.28 1.11
N ASN A 119 -15.34 -1.65 -0.06
CA ASN A 119 -15.96 -2.12 -1.29
C ASN A 119 -15.01 -3.09 -2.03
N GLU A 120 -14.59 -4.15 -1.35
CA GLU A 120 -13.81 -5.23 -1.95
C GLU A 120 -14.76 -6.29 -2.54
N GLU A 121 -14.77 -6.45 -3.87
CA GLU A 121 -15.58 -7.50 -4.54
C GLU A 121 -15.14 -8.92 -4.15
N ILE A 122 -13.88 -9.05 -3.73
CA ILE A 122 -13.30 -10.27 -3.20
C ILE A 122 -12.64 -9.84 -1.90
N ASN A 123 -13.14 -10.34 -0.76
CA ASN A 123 -12.54 -10.18 0.58
C ASN A 123 -11.15 -10.86 0.63
N SER A 124 -10.26 -10.48 -0.27
CA SER A 124 -9.01 -11.15 -0.56
C SER A 124 -7.93 -10.65 0.38
N SER A 125 -7.11 -11.59 0.82
CA SER A 125 -5.97 -11.36 1.67
C SER A 125 -4.78 -12.15 1.13
N MET A 126 -3.60 -11.95 1.71
CA MET A 126 -2.49 -12.86 1.51
C MET A 126 -1.60 -12.96 2.74
N ILE A 127 -0.98 -14.13 2.91
CA ILE A 127 0.17 -14.30 3.78
C ILE A 127 1.42 -14.32 2.90
N LEU A 128 2.39 -13.46 3.23
CA LEU A 128 3.70 -13.45 2.60
C LEU A 128 4.71 -14.15 3.51
N SER A 129 5.20 -15.32 3.07
CA SER A 129 6.34 -16.01 3.69
C SER A 129 7.62 -15.65 2.95
N VAL A 130 8.65 -15.21 3.65
CA VAL A 130 9.92 -14.79 3.05
C VAL A 130 11.07 -15.52 3.73
N ASP A 131 11.90 -16.17 2.93
CA ASP A 131 13.06 -16.92 3.40
C ASP A 131 14.32 -16.09 3.30
N PHE A 132 15.02 -15.93 4.43
CA PHE A 132 16.25 -15.15 4.53
C PHE A 132 17.45 -16.04 4.82
N ASP A 133 18.62 -15.61 4.32
CA ASP A 133 19.92 -15.98 4.87
C ASP A 133 20.76 -14.75 5.17
N ARG A 134 22.04 -14.89 5.52
CA ARG A 134 22.91 -13.73 5.82
C ARG A 134 23.17 -12.81 4.61
N HIS A 135 22.88 -13.25 3.39
CA HIS A 135 23.19 -12.52 2.15
C HIS A 135 21.96 -11.85 1.53
N GLY A 136 20.74 -12.27 1.89
CA GLY A 136 19.53 -11.64 1.38
C GLY A 136 18.28 -12.51 1.51
N ILE A 137 17.28 -12.17 0.70
CA ILE A 137 16.07 -12.97 0.51
C ILE A 137 16.39 -14.08 -0.50
N ARG A 138 16.34 -15.35 -0.05
CA ARG A 138 16.49 -16.53 -0.91
C ARG A 138 15.26 -16.74 -1.78
N ASP A 139 14.10 -16.78 -1.13
CA ASP A 139 12.83 -17.00 -1.81
C ASP A 139 11.67 -16.34 -1.05
N TYR A 140 10.50 -16.29 -1.67
CA TYR A 140 9.25 -15.95 -1.00
C TYR A 140 8.09 -16.76 -1.56
N THR A 141 7.13 -17.08 -0.70
CA THR A 141 5.86 -17.70 -1.08
C THR A 141 4.72 -16.76 -0.71
N VAL A 142 3.82 -16.54 -1.66
CA VAL A 142 2.54 -15.87 -1.42
C VAL A 142 1.47 -16.93 -1.25
N ILE A 143 0.80 -16.92 -0.10
CA ILE A 143 -0.32 -17.80 0.20
C ILE A 143 -1.59 -16.96 0.04
N PRO A 144 -2.40 -17.20 -1.02
CA PRO A 144 -3.65 -16.50 -1.22
C PRO A 144 -4.63 -16.81 -0.08
N CYS A 145 -5.29 -15.78 0.42
CA CYS A 145 -6.26 -15.90 1.50
C CYS A 145 -7.58 -15.19 1.15
N ILE A 146 -8.63 -15.54 1.87
CA ILE A 146 -9.88 -14.79 1.93
C ILE A 146 -10.22 -14.47 3.39
N ILE A 147 -11.05 -13.46 3.61
CA ILE A 147 -11.67 -13.17 4.90
C ILE A 147 -13.10 -13.70 4.85
N ASN A 148 -13.39 -14.66 5.73
CA ASN A 148 -14.70 -15.30 5.81
C ASN A 148 -15.75 -14.37 6.46
N SER A 149 -16.99 -14.85 6.58
CA SER A 149 -18.10 -14.09 7.17
C SER A 149 -17.94 -13.77 8.66
N ASP A 150 -17.03 -14.45 9.36
CA ASP A 150 -16.69 -14.21 10.77
C ASP A 150 -15.48 -13.28 10.91
N PHE A 151 -15.08 -12.62 9.81
CA PHE A 151 -13.93 -11.71 9.73
C PHE A 151 -12.58 -12.39 9.98
N GLN A 152 -12.48 -13.69 9.72
CA GLN A 152 -11.27 -14.49 9.94
C GLN A 152 -10.57 -14.81 8.61
N PRO A 153 -9.22 -14.74 8.57
CA PRO A 153 -8.47 -15.13 7.39
C PRO A 153 -8.43 -16.65 7.25
N GLU A 154 -8.70 -17.13 6.04
CA GLU A 154 -8.59 -18.53 5.63
C GLU A 154 -7.74 -18.63 4.36
N VAL A 155 -7.01 -19.73 4.21
CA VAL A 155 -6.30 -20.01 2.95
C VAL A 155 -7.34 -20.20 1.84
N ALA A 156 -7.18 -19.45 0.75
CA ALA A 156 -8.09 -19.53 -0.38
C ALA A 156 -7.75 -20.76 -1.23
N GLU A 157 -8.69 -21.69 -1.35
CA GLU A 157 -8.50 -22.92 -2.11
C GLU A 157 -9.23 -22.90 -3.46
N GLY A 158 -8.88 -23.87 -4.33
CA GLY A 158 -9.50 -24.08 -5.63
C GLY A 158 -9.57 -22.82 -6.49
N ARG A 159 -10.72 -22.57 -7.10
CA ARG A 159 -10.92 -21.44 -8.03
C ARG A 159 -10.71 -20.08 -7.37
N THR A 160 -11.09 -19.93 -6.10
CA THR A 160 -10.93 -18.66 -5.37
C THR A 160 -9.45 -18.37 -5.13
N GLY A 161 -8.68 -19.37 -4.69
CA GLY A 161 -7.22 -19.25 -4.57
C GLY A 161 -6.55 -18.87 -5.88
N GLU A 162 -6.95 -19.50 -7.00
CA GLU A 162 -6.45 -19.15 -8.33
C GLU A 162 -6.81 -17.72 -8.76
N GLN A 163 -7.99 -17.21 -8.40
CA GLN A 163 -8.39 -15.84 -8.71
C GLN A 163 -7.54 -14.83 -7.94
N VAL A 164 -7.35 -15.03 -6.64
CA VAL A 164 -6.51 -14.16 -5.80
C VAL A 164 -5.05 -14.22 -6.25
N ALA A 165 -4.51 -15.41 -6.54
CA ALA A 165 -3.16 -15.57 -7.08
C ALA A 165 -2.97 -14.86 -8.44
N ARG A 166 -3.94 -15.01 -9.36
CA ARG A 166 -3.93 -14.30 -10.66
C ARG A 166 -3.98 -12.78 -10.47
N TRP A 167 -4.76 -12.31 -9.51
CA TRP A 167 -4.85 -10.89 -9.20
C TRP A 167 -3.50 -10.33 -8.72
N ILE A 168 -2.86 -11.04 -7.79
CA ILE A 168 -1.52 -10.70 -7.27
C ILE A 168 -0.50 -10.69 -8.40
N ALA A 169 -0.47 -11.73 -9.22
CA ALA A 169 0.46 -11.83 -10.35
C ALA A 169 0.27 -10.69 -11.35
N LYS A 170 -0.99 -10.40 -11.72
CA LYS A 170 -1.35 -9.29 -12.62
C LYS A 170 -0.88 -7.94 -12.08
N CYS A 171 -1.08 -7.67 -10.79
CA CYS A 171 -0.64 -6.42 -10.18
C CYS A 171 0.90 -6.33 -10.14
N SER A 172 1.55 -7.43 -9.79
CA SER A 172 3.02 -7.55 -9.71
C SER A 172 3.69 -7.33 -11.07
N GLU A 173 3.15 -7.97 -12.12
CA GLU A 173 3.62 -7.80 -13.50
C GLU A 173 3.55 -6.35 -13.97
N LYS A 174 2.45 -5.67 -13.66
CA LYS A 174 2.24 -4.27 -14.05
C LYS A 174 3.30 -3.34 -13.45
N VAL A 175 3.63 -3.56 -12.18
CA VAL A 175 4.67 -2.78 -11.50
C VAL A 175 6.04 -3.11 -12.10
N ARG A 176 6.38 -4.40 -12.20
CA ARG A 176 7.68 -4.88 -12.70
C ARG A 176 7.98 -4.42 -14.12
N ASN A 177 6.97 -4.34 -14.99
CA ASN A 177 7.13 -3.88 -16.37
C ASN A 177 7.24 -2.35 -16.49
N GLY A 178 7.07 -1.60 -15.40
CA GLY A 178 7.03 -0.13 -15.44
C GLY A 178 5.74 0.43 -16.03
N ASP A 179 4.68 -0.38 -16.13
CA ASP A 179 3.41 0.00 -16.77
C ASP A 179 2.56 0.92 -15.88
N VAL A 180 2.87 1.00 -14.58
CA VAL A 180 2.20 1.87 -13.61
C VAL A 180 2.69 3.32 -13.76
N THR A 181 2.46 3.91 -14.93
CA THR A 181 2.75 5.32 -15.20
C THR A 181 1.73 6.22 -14.51
N LYS A 182 2.10 7.47 -14.19
CA LYS A 182 1.16 8.47 -13.62
C LYS A 182 -0.09 8.64 -14.49
N LYS A 183 0.10 8.73 -15.81
CA LYS A 183 -0.97 8.78 -16.81
C LYS A 183 -1.92 7.60 -16.63
N TRP A 184 -1.42 6.37 -16.67
CA TRP A 184 -2.24 5.16 -16.58
C TRP A 184 -2.91 5.02 -15.21
N TRP A 185 -2.20 5.31 -14.13
CA TRP A 185 -2.69 5.17 -12.77
C TRP A 185 -3.93 6.05 -12.52
N PHE A 186 -3.90 7.33 -12.92
CA PHE A 186 -5.08 8.20 -12.82
C PHE A 186 -6.25 7.75 -13.71
N GLU A 187 -6.01 7.07 -14.84
CA GLU A 187 -7.08 6.45 -15.63
C GLU A 187 -7.76 5.31 -14.86
N GLN A 188 -6.99 4.55 -14.07
CA GLN A 188 -7.55 3.45 -13.27
C GLN A 188 -8.32 3.95 -12.07
N ILE A 189 -7.77 4.91 -11.34
CA ILE A 189 -8.26 5.27 -10.00
C ILE A 189 -9.22 6.46 -10.00
N GLY A 190 -9.20 7.29 -11.05
CA GLY A 190 -9.77 8.63 -11.02
C GLY A 190 -11.26 8.65 -10.66
N ALA A 191 -12.04 7.78 -11.28
CA ALA A 191 -13.50 7.70 -11.03
C ALA A 191 -13.78 7.27 -9.59
N ASN A 192 -13.28 6.10 -9.19
CA ASN A 192 -13.53 5.52 -7.87
C ASN A 192 -13.04 6.44 -6.74
N TYR A 193 -11.86 7.05 -6.90
CA TYR A 193 -11.34 8.00 -5.92
C TYR A 193 -12.27 9.20 -5.71
N LEU A 194 -12.75 9.80 -6.80
CA LEU A 194 -13.62 10.97 -6.74
C LEU A 194 -14.99 10.61 -6.15
N GLU A 195 -15.58 9.50 -6.59
CA GLU A 195 -16.87 9.01 -6.13
C GLU A 195 -16.86 8.74 -4.61
N TYR A 196 -15.92 7.91 -4.15
CA TYR A 196 -15.79 7.57 -2.73
C TYR A 196 -15.61 8.80 -1.83
N ASN A 197 -14.73 9.73 -2.23
CA ASN A 197 -14.50 10.93 -1.45
C ASN A 197 -15.71 11.88 -1.48
N LEU A 198 -16.40 12.01 -2.62
CA LEU A 198 -17.63 12.80 -2.70
C LEU A 198 -18.73 12.25 -1.81
N GLU A 199 -18.87 10.93 -1.70
CA GLU A 199 -19.81 10.31 -0.77
C GLU A 199 -19.46 10.60 0.69
N SER A 200 -18.18 10.50 1.04
CA SER A 200 -17.69 10.91 2.37
C SER A 200 -17.97 12.40 2.67
N TYR A 201 -17.76 13.30 1.71
CA TYR A 201 -18.12 14.70 1.87
C TYR A 201 -19.63 14.89 2.02
N ARG A 202 -20.46 14.23 1.19
CA ARG A 202 -21.93 14.30 1.32
C ARG A 202 -22.39 13.88 2.71
N TYR A 203 -21.81 12.80 3.26
CA TYR A 203 -22.08 12.36 4.62
C TYR A 203 -21.70 13.46 5.64
N ARG A 204 -20.47 13.99 5.58
CA ARG A 204 -20.01 15.03 6.50
C ARG A 204 -20.78 16.35 6.39
N ILE A 205 -21.21 16.74 5.19
CA ILE A 205 -22.04 17.92 4.96
C ILE A 205 -23.41 17.75 5.64
N ARG A 206 -24.01 16.55 5.54
CA ARG A 206 -25.28 16.25 6.25
C ARG A 206 -25.12 16.33 7.77
N GLN A 207 -23.97 15.92 8.31
CA GLN A 207 -23.71 15.90 9.76
C GLN A 207 -23.25 17.25 10.33
N HIS A 208 -22.47 18.04 9.57
CA HIS A 208 -21.75 19.21 10.09
C HIS A 208 -21.96 20.49 9.26
N GLY A 209 -22.83 20.47 8.24
CA GLY A 209 -23.27 21.66 7.53
C GLY A 209 -22.21 22.28 6.60
N LEU A 210 -22.02 23.60 6.70
CA LEU A 210 -21.32 24.40 5.70
C LEU A 210 -19.79 24.18 5.65
N ALA A 211 -19.15 23.88 6.79
CA ALA A 211 -17.69 23.78 6.82
C ALA A 211 -17.15 22.64 5.91
N PRO A 212 -17.67 21.39 5.98
CA PRO A 212 -17.26 20.35 5.03
C PRO A 212 -17.62 20.64 3.57
N LEU A 213 -18.63 21.48 3.30
CA LEU A 213 -18.96 21.88 1.93
C LEU A 213 -17.86 22.75 1.34
N LEU A 214 -17.35 23.72 2.11
CA LEU A 214 -16.21 24.55 1.70
C LEU A 214 -14.95 23.70 1.53
N GLU A 215 -14.68 22.77 2.46
CA GLU A 215 -13.57 21.83 2.33
C GLU A 215 -13.68 20.98 1.06
N CYS A 216 -14.88 20.49 0.74
CA CYS A 216 -15.15 19.74 -0.49
C CYS A 216 -14.84 20.59 -1.73
N GLY A 217 -15.28 21.86 -1.75
CA GLY A 217 -15.01 22.79 -2.86
C GLY A 217 -13.51 22.99 -3.09
N VAL A 218 -12.73 23.19 -2.03
CA VAL A 218 -11.27 23.29 -2.10
C VAL A 218 -10.64 21.97 -2.58
N TRP A 219 -11.09 20.84 -2.04
CA TRP A 219 -10.58 19.52 -2.39
C TRP A 219 -10.75 19.20 -3.89
N LEU A 220 -11.91 19.50 -4.47
CA LEU A 220 -12.19 19.30 -5.91
C LEU A 220 -11.20 20.04 -6.83
N MET A 221 -10.64 21.15 -6.36
CA MET A 221 -9.70 21.99 -7.10
C MET A 221 -8.23 21.62 -6.85
N THR A 222 -7.95 20.60 -6.03
CA THR A 222 -6.57 20.16 -5.77
C THR A 222 -5.92 19.58 -7.03
N PRO A 223 -4.58 19.71 -7.19
CA PRO A 223 -3.87 19.10 -8.31
C PRO A 223 -4.13 17.59 -8.45
N PHE A 224 -4.38 16.89 -7.34
CA PHE A 224 -4.72 15.47 -7.36
C PHE A 224 -6.08 15.22 -8.03
N CYS A 225 -7.14 15.95 -7.62
CA CYS A 225 -8.47 15.83 -8.24
C CYS A 225 -8.47 16.22 -9.71
N LEU A 226 -7.72 17.26 -10.09
CA LEU A 226 -7.56 17.65 -11.49
C LEU A 226 -6.94 16.52 -12.34
N ASN A 227 -5.96 15.80 -11.79
CA ASN A 227 -5.40 14.62 -12.46
C ASN A 227 -6.40 13.45 -12.52
N CYS A 228 -7.24 13.26 -11.49
CA CYS A 228 -8.34 12.30 -11.54
C CYS A 228 -9.33 12.62 -12.67
N TYR A 229 -9.75 13.89 -12.83
CA TYR A 229 -10.62 14.30 -13.95
C TYR A 229 -9.98 14.00 -15.30
N ALA A 230 -8.70 14.40 -15.47
CA ALA A 230 -7.96 14.11 -16.68
C ALA A 230 -7.84 12.60 -16.96
N GLY A 231 -7.71 11.77 -15.92
CA GLY A 231 -7.72 10.32 -16.02
C GLY A 231 -9.06 9.76 -16.50
N VAL A 232 -10.16 10.22 -15.91
CA VAL A 232 -11.53 9.80 -16.28
C VAL A 232 -11.83 10.17 -17.74
N ILE A 233 -11.51 11.39 -18.14
CA ILE A 233 -11.73 11.87 -19.52
C ILE A 233 -10.94 11.01 -20.51
N ARG A 234 -9.64 10.77 -20.25
CA ARG A 234 -8.80 9.95 -21.13
C ARG A 234 -9.30 8.52 -21.26
N LYS A 235 -9.76 7.91 -20.15
CA LYS A 235 -10.30 6.54 -20.16
C LYS A 235 -11.56 6.45 -21.01
N ARG A 236 -12.48 7.42 -20.90
CA ARG A 236 -13.69 7.48 -21.73
C ARG A 236 -13.36 7.62 -23.23
N MET A 237 -12.49 8.56 -23.58
CA MET A 237 -12.08 8.76 -24.98
C MET A 237 -11.48 7.49 -25.61
N ARG A 238 -10.71 6.69 -24.86
CA ARG A 238 -10.15 5.42 -25.35
C ARG A 238 -11.17 4.30 -25.53
N GLN A 239 -12.32 4.36 -24.86
CA GLN A 239 -13.38 3.35 -24.97
C GLN A 239 -14.35 3.66 -26.12
N GLU A 240 -14.39 4.92 -26.55
CA GLU A 240 -15.20 5.40 -27.68
C GLU A 240 -14.47 5.28 -29.04
N THR A 241 -13.18 4.92 -29.05
CA THR A 241 -12.33 4.73 -30.24
C THR A 241 -12.05 3.24 -30.46
#